data_AF-A0A2W7IL93-F1
#
_entry.id   AF-A0A2W7IL93-F1
#
_cell.length_a   1.000
_cell.length_b   1.000
_cell.length_c   1.000
_cell.angle_alpha   90.00
_cell.angle_beta   90.00
_cell.angle_gamma   90.00
#
_symmetry.space_group_name_H-M   'P 1'
#
loop_
_entity.id
_entity.type
_entity.pdbx_description
1 polymer ?
#
loop_
_entity_poly.entity_id
_entity_poly.type
_entity_poly.pdbx_seq_one_letter_code
_entity_poly.pdbx_strand_id
1 'polypeptide(L)' 'MTKPTFPLTELVEKGADADLLKQIIQFVAQRIMEFDVEGLCGGGFDIESLDRINSRNG' A
#
# COMPACT_ATOMS: atom_id res chain seq x y z
N MET A 1 -15.20 -15.77 18.39
CA MET A 1 -15.35 -15.53 16.94
C MET A 1 -14.52 -14.30 16.59
N THR A 2 -13.46 -14.43 15.79
CA THR A 2 -12.55 -13.33 15.43
C THR A 2 -13.16 -12.46 14.33
N LYS A 3 -13.06 -11.14 14.44
CA LYS A 3 -13.50 -10.20 13.39
C LYS A 3 -12.54 -10.28 12.19
N PRO A 4 -13.03 -10.20 10.94
CA PRO A 4 -12.20 -10.28 9.74
C PRO A 4 -11.30 -9.04 9.56
N THR A 5 -11.64 -7.93 10.20
CA THR A 5 -10.83 -6.72 10.25
C THR A 5 -10.53 -6.39 11.71
N PHE A 6 -9.26 -6.22 12.02
CA PHE A 6 -8.79 -5.81 13.34
C PHE A 6 -8.00 -4.50 13.19
N PRO A 7 -8.36 -3.44 13.93
CA PRO A 7 -7.63 -2.17 13.87
C PRO A 7 -6.16 -2.37 14.20
N LEU A 8 -5.27 -1.73 13.44
CA LEU A 8 -3.82 -1.84 13.64
C LEU A 8 -3.41 -1.43 15.06
N THR A 9 -4.09 -0.44 15.64
CA THR A 9 -3.90 0.03 17.01
C THR A 9 -4.18 -1.07 18.04
N GLU A 10 -5.25 -1.85 17.87
CA GLU A 10 -5.55 -2.94 18.80
C GLU A 10 -4.54 -4.10 18.69
N LEU A 11 -3.95 -4.34 17.50
CA LEU A 11 -2.90 -5.36 17.31
C LEU A 11 -1.61 -4.96 18.03
N VAL A 12 -1.27 -3.67 18.00
CA VAL A 12 -0.16 -3.08 18.76
C VAL A 12 -0.39 -3.28 20.26
N GLU A 13 -1.59 -3.00 20.74
CA GLU A 13 -1.95 -3.13 22.16
C GLU A 13 -1.96 -4.59 22.66
N LYS A 14 -2.29 -5.55 21.78
CA LYS A 14 -2.25 -6.98 22.11
C LYS A 14 -0.84 -7.59 22.12
N GLY A 15 0.19 -6.80 21.83
CA GLY A 15 1.56 -7.28 21.77
C GLY A 15 1.83 -8.16 20.55
N ALA A 16 1.18 -7.88 19.41
CA ALA A 16 1.67 -8.40 18.14
C ALA A 16 3.12 -7.96 17.96
N ASP A 17 3.96 -8.86 17.44
CA ASP A 17 5.37 -8.60 17.22
C ASP A 17 5.54 -7.24 16.51
N ALA A 18 6.28 -6.33 17.13
CA ALA A 18 6.49 -5.00 16.59
C ALA A 18 7.10 -5.06 15.17
N ASP A 19 7.80 -6.14 14.85
CA ASP A 19 8.35 -6.36 13.52
C ASP A 19 7.29 -6.78 12.50
N LEU A 20 6.27 -7.56 12.89
CA LEU A 20 5.11 -7.86 12.04
C LEU A 20 4.33 -6.58 11.70
N LEU A 21 4.14 -5.71 12.69
CA LEU A 21 3.45 -4.44 12.49
C LEU A 21 4.22 -3.51 11.54
N LYS A 22 5.55 -3.42 11.70
CA LYS A 22 6.41 -2.70 10.76
C LYS A 22 6.28 -3.26 9.34
N GLN A 23 6.30 -4.58 9.16
CA GLN A 23 6.16 -5.21 7.84
C GLN A 23 4.81 -4.89 7.20
N ILE A 24 3.71 -4.94 7.96
CA ILE A 24 2.38 -4.58 7.46
C ILE A 24 2.36 -3.11 7.04
N ILE A 25 2.90 -2.21 7.87
CA ILE A 25 2.95 -0.78 7.55
C ILE A 25 3.80 -0.54 6.29
N GLN A 26 4.97 -1.18 6.18
CA GLN A 26 5.82 -1.09 4.98
C GLN A 26 5.09 -1.58 3.73
N PHE A 27 4.39 -2.71 3.82
CA PHE A 27 3.61 -3.26 2.71
C PHE A 27 2.49 -2.30 2.30
N VAL A 28 1.72 -1.79 3.25
CA VAL A 28 0.60 -0.88 2.97
C VAL A 28 1.11 0.45 2.42
N ALA A 29 2.18 1.02 2.97
CA ALA A 29 2.79 2.23 2.46
C ALA A 29 3.23 2.08 1.00
N GLN A 30 3.84 0.96 0.64
CA GLN A 30 4.23 0.67 -0.74
C GLN A 30 3.02 0.62 -1.68
N ARG A 31 1.92 -0.02 -1.28
CA ARG A 31 0.70 -0.10 -2.11
C ARG A 31 0.05 1.27 -2.32
N ILE A 32 0.03 2.12 -1.29
CA ILE A 32 -0.51 3.49 -1.41
C ILE A 32 0.34 4.30 -2.40
N MET A 33 1.67 4.25 -2.28
CA MET A 33 2.55 4.96 -3.21
C MET A 33 2.37 4.46 -4.66
N GLU A 34 2.21 3.16 -4.87
CA GLU A 34 1.95 2.60 -6.21
C GLU A 34 0.63 3.11 -6.79
N PHE A 35 -0.43 3.15 -5.98
CA PHE A 35 -1.73 3.67 -6.38
C PHE A 35 -1.66 5.16 -6.75
N ASP A 36 -0.97 5.96 -5.94
CA ASP A 36 -0.80 7.39 -6.21
C ASP A 36 -0.04 7.63 -7.52
N VAL A 37 1.02 6.84 -7.77
CA VAL A 37 1.78 6.92 -9.03
C VAL A 37 0.94 6.53 -10.24
N GLU A 38 0.05 5.54 -10.14
CA GLU A 38 -0.87 5.20 -11.23
C GLU A 38 -1.78 6.36 -11.60
N GLY A 39 -2.36 7.02 -10.60
CA GLY A 39 -3.18 8.21 -10.81
C GLY A 39 -2.40 9.37 -11.43
N LEU A 40 -1.17 9.61 -10.98
CA LEU A 40 -0.31 10.69 -11.49
C LEU A 40 0.24 10.43 -12.90
N CYS A 41 0.49 9.18 -13.26
CA CYS A 41 1.00 8.81 -14.59
C CYS A 41 -0.11 8.59 -15.63
N GLY A 42 -1.35 8.33 -15.19
CA GLY A 42 -2.45 7.95 -16.08
C GLY A 42 -2.35 6.49 -16.55
N GLY A 43 -1.74 5.62 -15.74
CA GLY A 43 -1.62 4.19 -16.05
C GLY A 43 -0.69 3.40 -15.13
N GLY A 44 -0.92 2.08 -15.11
CA GLY A 44 -0.13 1.07 -14.41
C GLY A 44 1.33 0.98 -14.86
N PHE A 45 2.14 0.26 -14.09
CA PHE A 45 3.50 -0.11 -14.49
C PHE A 45 3.47 -1.05 -15.70
N ASP A 46 4.30 -0.78 -16.70
CA ASP A 46 4.44 -1.59 -17.93
C ASP A 46 3.12 -1.81 -18.71
N ILE A 47 2.14 -0.93 -18.48
CA ILE A 47 0.89 -0.92 -19.23
C ILE A 47 1.04 0.06 -20.39
N GLU A 48 0.43 -0.21 -21.54
CA GLU A 48 0.20 0.82 -22.56
C GLU A 48 -1.14 1.51 -22.26
N SER A 49 -1.12 2.83 -22.06
CA SER A 49 -2.31 3.62 -21.72
C SER A 49 -2.41 4.83 -22.64
N LEU A 50 -3.58 5.01 -23.25
CA LEU A 50 -3.91 6.20 -24.04
C LEU A 50 -4.10 7.45 -23.16
N ASP A 51 -4.41 7.24 -21.88
CA ASP A 51 -4.59 8.29 -20.87
C ASP A 51 -3.28 8.70 -20.19
N ARG A 52 -2.13 8.19 -20.67
CA ARG A 52 -0.82 8.47 -20.08
C ARG A 52 -0.45 9.95 -20.23
N ILE A 53 -0.21 10.61 -19.10
CA ILE A 53 0.21 12.02 -19.04
C ILE A 53 1.64 12.20 -18.51
N ASN A 54 2.19 11.20 -17.84
CA ASN A 54 3.55 11.22 -17.30
C ASN A 54 4.13 9.81 -17.20
N SER A 55 5.45 9.69 -17.05
CA SER A 55 6.17 8.42 -16.91
C SER A 55 6.72 8.24 -15.50
N ARG A 56 6.79 6.99 -15.04
CA ARG A 56 7.48 6.65 -13.78
C ARG A 56 8.99 6.83 -13.97
N ASN A 57 9.67 7.39 -12.96
CA ASN A 57 11.12 7.67 -12.99
C ASN A 57 11.82 7.09 -11.76
N GLY A 58 11.48 5.85 -11.42
CA GLY A 58 12.13 5.06 -10.37
C GLY A 58 13.17 4.14 -10.97
#